data_AF-A0AAW7ZEF7-F1
#
_entry.id   AF-A0AAW7ZEF7-F1
#
_cell.length_a   1.000
_cell.length_b   1.000
_cell.length_c   1.000
_cell.angle_alpha   90.00
_cell.angle_beta   90.00
_cell.angle_gamma   90.00
#
_symmetry.space_group_name_H-M   'P 1'
#
loop_
_entity.id
_entity.type
_entity.pdbx_description
1 polymer ?
#
loop_
_entity_poly.entity_id
_entity_poly.type
_entity_poly.pdbx_seq_one_letter_code
_entity_poly.pdbx_strand_id
1 'polypeptide(L)'
;MSSLSHSGEQSSGIEFTHLLSYIKKSLAGFFRSKQITKSAKIYHVNCEYDLIPNTAINSFSNMSRITCVDTGDLYICIFDQPHYQGQYQLLKPREKIILGHCGSMVISLNPIPIEAFRMAGQAPSWCWEMSVQRYMWHFSSGYKYV
;
A
#
# COMPACT_ATOMS: atom_id res chain seq x y z
N MET A 1 -0.48 -74.94 -18.73
CA MET A 1 0.54 -74.68 -17.68
C MET A 1 1.85 -74.34 -18.38
N SER A 2 2.32 -73.09 -18.22
CA SER A 2 3.70 -72.65 -18.47
C SER A 2 3.96 -71.42 -17.59
N SER A 3 5.10 -71.44 -16.88
CA SER A 3 5.59 -70.44 -15.94
C SER A 3 6.20 -69.23 -16.65
N LEU A 4 6.05 -68.04 -16.06
CA LEU A 4 7.03 -66.95 -16.16
C LEU A 4 7.21 -66.31 -14.77
N SER A 5 8.45 -66.32 -14.31
CA SER A 5 8.94 -65.76 -13.05
C SER A 5 10.04 -64.74 -13.34
N HIS A 6 9.89 -63.49 -12.89
CA HIS A 6 10.97 -62.54 -12.59
C HIS A 6 10.30 -61.31 -11.91
N SER A 7 10.64 -60.97 -10.66
CA SER A 7 11.77 -60.10 -10.25
C SER A 7 11.62 -58.69 -10.84
N GLY A 8 11.63 -57.57 -10.13
CA GLY A 8 12.03 -57.24 -8.76
C GLY A 8 12.27 -55.70 -8.75
N GLU A 9 12.25 -55.11 -7.55
CA GLU A 9 12.91 -53.84 -7.18
C GLU A 9 12.41 -52.47 -7.69
N GLN A 10 11.93 -51.71 -6.70
CA GLN A 10 12.40 -50.40 -6.23
C GLN A 10 12.49 -49.17 -7.17
N SER A 11 12.09 -48.06 -6.54
CA SER A 11 12.31 -46.65 -6.87
C SER A 11 11.38 -46.09 -7.94
N SER A 12 10.71 -44.97 -7.71
CA SER A 12 11.36 -43.72 -7.33
C SER A 12 10.35 -42.73 -6.75
N GLY A 13 10.55 -42.40 -5.47
CA GLY A 13 10.01 -41.19 -4.84
C GLY A 13 10.80 -39.96 -5.32
N ILE A 14 10.75 -39.68 -6.61
CA ILE A 14 11.43 -38.55 -7.23
C ILE A 14 10.40 -37.85 -8.11
N GLU A 15 9.78 -36.79 -7.56
CA GLU A 15 9.44 -35.55 -8.30
C GLU A 15 8.60 -34.56 -7.46
N PHE A 16 8.01 -34.98 -6.34
CA PHE A 16 7.19 -34.06 -5.53
C PHE A 16 8.01 -33.08 -4.68
N THR A 17 9.26 -33.40 -4.33
CA THR A 17 10.11 -32.55 -3.48
C THR A 17 10.65 -31.33 -4.23
N HIS A 18 10.95 -31.46 -5.52
CA HIS A 18 11.47 -30.36 -6.34
C HIS A 18 10.40 -29.31 -6.62
N LEU A 19 9.17 -29.74 -6.94
CA LEU A 19 8.05 -28.85 -7.25
C LEU A 19 7.58 -28.05 -6.01
N LEU A 20 7.52 -28.70 -4.84
CA LEU A 20 7.19 -28.03 -3.58
C LEU A 20 8.26 -27.01 -3.14
N SER A 21 9.53 -27.24 -3.45
CA SER A 21 10.60 -26.28 -3.14
C SER A 21 10.51 -25.00 -3.97
N TYR A 22 10.06 -25.12 -5.23
CA TYR A 22 9.84 -24.00 -6.14
C TYR A 22 8.62 -23.16 -5.72
N ILE A 23 7.53 -23.82 -5.33
CA ILE A 23 6.33 -23.15 -4.82
C ILE A 23 6.64 -22.42 -3.50
N LYS A 24 7.42 -23.03 -2.59
CA LYS A 24 7.86 -22.36 -1.35
C LYS A 24 8.74 -21.14 -1.60
N LYS A 25 9.68 -21.18 -2.54
CA LYS A 25 10.51 -20.02 -2.90
C LYS A 25 9.70 -18.91 -3.60
N SER A 26 8.76 -19.29 -4.47
CA SER A 26 7.85 -18.35 -5.12
C SER A 26 6.97 -17.62 -4.10
N LEU A 27 6.43 -18.33 -3.10
CA LEU A 27 5.63 -17.74 -2.02
C LEU A 27 6.49 -16.91 -1.03
N ALA A 28 7.72 -17.33 -0.72
CA ALA A 28 8.61 -16.56 0.16
C ALA A 28 9.03 -15.20 -0.46
N GLY A 29 9.08 -15.10 -1.79
CA GLY A 29 9.32 -13.85 -2.51
C GLY A 29 8.06 -12.97 -2.64
N PHE A 30 6.89 -13.59 -2.86
CA PHE A 30 5.61 -12.90 -3.04
C PHE A 30 5.02 -12.34 -1.74
N PHE A 31 5.37 -12.93 -0.60
CA PHE A 31 4.93 -12.52 0.74
C PHE A 31 6.05 -11.90 1.60
N ARG A 32 7.04 -11.25 0.99
CA ARG A 32 7.70 -10.13 1.69
C ARG A 32 6.72 -8.95 1.73
N SER A 33 5.61 -9.12 2.45
CA SER A 33 4.82 -7.97 2.87
C SER A 33 5.77 -7.11 3.70
N LYS A 34 6.03 -5.89 3.25
CA LYS A 34 6.73 -4.91 4.08
C LYS A 34 5.92 -4.78 5.36
N GLN A 35 6.47 -5.30 6.45
CA GLN A 35 5.84 -5.17 7.75
C GLN A 35 5.88 -3.69 8.14
N ILE A 36 4.71 -3.09 8.32
CA ILE A 36 4.60 -1.72 8.83
C ILE A 36 4.91 -1.78 10.33
N THR A 37 6.02 -1.18 10.72
CA THR A 37 6.45 -1.06 12.12
C THR A 37 6.09 0.31 12.71
N LYS A 38 5.98 1.33 11.86
CA LYS A 38 5.52 2.68 12.21
C LYS A 38 4.36 3.09 11.31
N SER A 39 3.20 3.36 11.94
CA SER A 39 2.02 3.86 11.24
C SER A 39 2.26 5.25 10.68
N ALA A 40 1.81 5.48 9.44
CA ALA A 40 1.74 6.81 8.86
C ALA A 40 0.52 7.54 9.44
N LYS A 41 0.61 8.85 9.67
CA LYS A 41 -0.45 9.66 10.26
C LYS A 41 -0.61 10.97 9.52
N ILE A 42 -1.86 11.42 9.42
CA ILE A 42 -2.20 12.77 9.00
C ILE A 42 -2.84 13.51 10.17
N TYR A 43 -2.43 14.76 10.32
CA TYR A 43 -2.87 15.63 11.39
C TYR A 43 -3.61 16.82 10.79
N HIS A 44 -4.75 17.13 11.37
CA HIS A 44 -5.50 18.34 11.14
C HIS A 44 -5.48 19.18 12.42
N VAL A 45 -6.16 20.33 12.41
CA VAL A 45 -6.21 21.22 13.58
C VAL A 45 -6.83 20.53 14.81
N ASN A 46 -7.88 19.72 14.62
CA ASN A 46 -8.69 19.18 15.73
C ASN A 46 -8.73 17.64 15.76
N CYS A 47 -8.01 16.98 14.86
CA CYS A 47 -8.05 15.52 14.75
C CYS A 47 -6.80 14.97 14.07
N GLU A 48 -6.55 13.70 14.32
CA GLU A 48 -5.57 12.90 13.60
C GLU A 48 -6.15 11.54 13.25
N TYR A 49 -5.60 10.91 12.22
CA TYR A 49 -5.90 9.52 11.87
C TYR A 49 -4.75 8.87 11.11
N ASP A 50 -4.74 7.53 11.12
CA ASP A 50 -3.73 6.73 10.44
C ASP A 50 -3.96 6.70 8.93
N LEU A 51 -2.87 6.64 8.17
CA LEU A 51 -2.86 6.49 6.73
C LEU A 51 -2.58 5.04 6.34
N ILE A 52 -3.57 4.41 5.73
CA ILE A 52 -3.56 3.04 5.23
C ILE A 52 -2.83 2.94 3.88
N PRO A 53 -1.92 1.97 3.70
CA PRO A 53 -1.24 1.76 2.42
C PRO A 53 -2.17 1.42 1.26
N ASN A 54 -1.75 1.72 0.04
CA ASN A 54 -2.46 1.44 -1.21
C ASN A 54 -3.85 2.09 -1.25
N THR A 55 -3.94 3.29 -0.71
CA THR A 55 -5.15 4.13 -0.78
C THR A 55 -4.80 5.46 -1.43
N ALA A 56 -5.81 6.08 -2.03
CA ALA A 56 -5.68 7.41 -2.58
C ALA A 56 -6.88 8.26 -2.17
N ILE A 57 -6.61 9.46 -1.69
CA ILE A 57 -7.61 10.46 -1.31
C ILE A 57 -7.64 11.49 -2.42
N ASN A 58 -8.72 11.50 -3.20
CA ASN A 58 -8.83 12.36 -4.39
C ASN A 58 -9.21 13.80 -4.08
N SER A 59 -9.77 14.05 -2.89
CA SER A 59 -10.14 15.37 -2.43
C SER A 59 -10.20 15.44 -0.91
N PHE A 60 -9.58 16.49 -0.35
CA PHE A 60 -9.73 16.91 1.04
C PHE A 60 -10.77 18.04 1.22
N SER A 61 -11.62 18.29 0.23
CA SER A 61 -12.68 19.30 0.33
C SER A 61 -13.57 19.05 1.55
N ASN A 62 -14.00 20.13 2.21
CA ASN A 62 -14.85 20.10 3.40
C ASN A 62 -14.22 19.40 4.63
N MET A 63 -12.90 19.28 4.67
CA MET A 63 -12.17 18.91 5.88
C MET A 63 -11.44 20.11 6.48
N SER A 64 -11.19 20.02 7.78
CA SER A 64 -10.30 20.97 8.45
C SER A 64 -8.90 20.93 7.83
N ARG A 65 -8.17 22.05 7.93
CA ARG A 65 -6.84 22.18 7.36
C ARG A 65 -5.90 21.09 7.89
N ILE A 66 -5.21 20.42 6.99
CA ILE A 66 -4.10 19.51 7.30
C ILE A 66 -2.92 20.36 7.78
N THR A 67 -2.39 20.02 8.95
CA THR A 67 -1.27 20.71 9.59
C THR A 67 0.03 19.95 9.39
N CYS A 68 -0.01 18.62 9.40
CA CYS A 68 1.17 17.79 9.36
C CYS A 68 0.89 16.41 8.74
N VAL A 69 1.91 15.80 8.15
CA VAL A 69 1.93 14.38 7.77
C VAL A 69 3.20 13.74 8.33
N ASP A 70 3.07 12.60 9.00
CA ASP A 70 4.17 11.70 9.38
C ASP A 70 4.04 10.44 8.52
N THR A 71 5.07 10.12 7.74
CA THR A 71 4.98 9.05 6.74
C THR A 71 5.12 7.65 7.31
N GLY A 72 5.53 7.49 8.59
CA GLY A 72 5.74 6.16 9.15
C GLY A 72 6.70 5.33 8.28
N ASP A 73 6.28 4.13 7.89
CA ASP A 73 7.02 3.29 6.92
C ASP A 73 6.51 3.39 5.47
N LEU A 74 5.64 4.35 5.17
CA LEU A 74 4.98 4.51 3.86
C LEU A 74 5.63 5.60 2.98
N TYR A 75 5.42 5.46 1.68
CA TYR A 75 5.62 6.53 0.71
C TYR A 75 4.31 7.30 0.57
N ILE A 76 4.40 8.63 0.56
CA ILE A 76 3.23 9.49 0.43
C ILE A 76 3.51 10.53 -0.65
N CYS A 77 2.63 10.63 -1.64
CA CYS A 77 2.63 11.74 -2.58
C CYS A 77 1.48 12.67 -2.25
N ILE A 78 1.80 13.95 -2.08
CA ILE A 78 0.85 15.01 -1.74
C ILE A 78 0.75 15.96 -2.90
N PHE A 79 -0.47 16.29 -3.30
CA PHE A 79 -0.77 17.28 -4.32
C PHE A 79 -1.46 18.47 -3.67
N ASP A 80 -1.13 19.68 -4.12
CA ASP A 80 -1.79 20.89 -3.64
C ASP A 80 -3.23 20.98 -4.15
N GLN A 81 -3.58 20.43 -5.32
CA GLN A 81 -4.94 20.43 -5.85
C GLN A 81 -5.64 19.07 -5.73
N PRO A 82 -6.99 19.04 -5.77
CA PRO A 82 -7.75 17.80 -5.89
C PRO A 82 -7.40 17.04 -7.17
N HIS A 83 -7.77 15.76 -7.23
CA HIS A 83 -7.62 14.89 -8.40
C HIS A 83 -6.17 14.78 -8.92
N TYR A 84 -5.21 14.76 -7.99
CA TYR A 84 -3.79 14.54 -8.24
C TYR A 84 -3.19 15.59 -9.19
N GLN A 85 -3.69 16.83 -9.10
CA GLN A 85 -3.28 17.96 -9.93
C GLN A 85 -2.39 18.96 -9.19
N GLY A 86 -1.81 19.89 -9.95
CA GLY A 86 -1.00 20.98 -9.43
C GLY A 86 0.41 20.58 -9.03
N GLN A 87 0.98 21.26 -8.04
CA GLN A 87 2.30 20.96 -7.49
C GLN A 87 2.23 19.75 -6.57
N TYR A 88 3.32 18.97 -6.53
CA TYR A 88 3.37 17.77 -5.71
C TYR A 88 4.65 17.67 -4.91
N GLN A 89 4.58 16.92 -3.81
CA GLN A 89 5.69 16.55 -2.96
C GLN A 89 5.66 15.05 -2.73
N LEU A 90 6.79 14.37 -3.01
CA LEU A 90 6.96 12.96 -2.72
C LEU A 90 7.73 12.81 -1.41
N LEU A 91 7.09 12.17 -0.44
CA LEU A 91 7.65 11.89 0.85
C LEU A 91 8.06 10.42 0.96
N LYS A 92 9.24 10.19 1.51
CA LYS A 92 9.80 8.86 1.79
C LYS A 92 9.37 8.39 3.18
N PRO A 93 9.52 7.09 3.48
CA PRO A 93 9.38 6.58 4.82
C PRO A 93 10.23 7.36 5.83
N ARG A 94 9.68 7.54 7.04
CA ARG A 94 10.29 8.20 8.20
C ARG A 94 10.52 9.71 8.03
N GLU A 95 9.71 10.35 7.20
CA GLU A 95 9.66 11.79 7.05
C GLU A 95 8.46 12.36 7.79
N LYS A 96 8.60 13.61 8.25
CA LYS A 96 7.51 14.36 8.85
C LYS A 96 7.58 15.79 8.33
N ILE A 97 6.46 16.29 7.81
CA ILE A 97 6.40 17.63 7.23
C ILE A 97 5.19 18.40 7.74
N ILE A 98 5.36 19.72 7.88
CA ILE A 98 4.27 20.66 8.11
C ILE A 98 3.72 21.07 6.74
N LEU A 99 2.40 21.03 6.60
CA LEU A 99 1.74 21.32 5.33
C LEU A 99 1.01 22.65 5.36
N GLY A 100 1.16 23.40 4.26
CA GLY A 100 0.34 24.57 3.98
C GLY A 100 -1.03 24.15 3.44
N HIS A 101 -1.00 23.29 2.42
CA HIS A 101 -2.17 22.86 1.66
C HIS A 101 -2.01 21.42 1.19
N CYS A 102 -3.12 20.71 1.04
CA CYS A 102 -3.20 19.36 0.48
C CYS A 102 -4.58 19.18 -0.13
N GLY A 103 -4.65 19.06 -1.45
CA GLY A 103 -5.87 18.86 -2.20
C GLY A 103 -6.16 17.38 -2.44
N SER A 104 -5.12 16.57 -2.67
CA SER A 104 -5.21 15.12 -2.83
C SER A 104 -3.93 14.40 -2.41
N MET A 105 -4.00 13.08 -2.22
CA MET A 105 -2.90 12.29 -1.68
C MET A 105 -2.91 10.84 -2.18
N VAL A 106 -1.73 10.26 -2.40
CA VAL A 106 -1.54 8.84 -2.70
C VAL A 106 -0.63 8.23 -1.64
N ILE A 107 -1.03 7.08 -1.08
CA ILE A 107 -0.33 6.40 0.01
C ILE A 107 0.06 4.99 -0.44
N SER A 108 1.33 4.62 -0.30
CA SER A 108 1.87 3.36 -0.84
C SER A 108 2.96 2.75 0.03
N LEU A 109 3.08 1.42 0.01
CA LEU A 109 4.22 0.69 0.60
C LEU A 109 5.49 0.80 -0.27
N ASN A 110 5.31 1.14 -1.53
CA ASN A 110 6.34 1.19 -2.55
C ASN A 110 6.50 2.62 -3.11
N PRO A 111 7.68 2.95 -3.65
CA PRO A 111 7.88 4.22 -4.36
C PRO A 111 6.77 4.46 -5.39
N ILE A 112 6.28 5.71 -5.45
CA ILE A 112 5.11 6.08 -6.25
C ILE A 112 5.58 6.64 -7.62
N PRO A 113 5.22 6.02 -8.76
CA PRO A 113 5.58 6.51 -10.08
C PRO A 113 4.60 7.60 -10.56
N ILE A 114 4.89 8.87 -10.21
CA ILE A 114 3.98 10.02 -10.36
C ILE A 114 3.42 10.23 -11.77
N GLU A 115 4.27 10.02 -12.79
CA GLU A 115 3.94 10.34 -14.18
C GLU A 115 2.73 9.56 -14.71
N ALA A 116 2.52 8.34 -14.20
CA ALA A 116 1.50 7.42 -14.72
C ALA A 116 0.06 7.88 -14.46
N PHE A 117 -0.18 8.67 -13.40
CA PHE A 117 -1.54 8.94 -12.93
C PHE A 117 -1.87 10.44 -12.81
N ARG A 118 -0.85 11.31 -12.77
CA ARG A 118 -1.02 12.77 -12.82
C ARG A 118 -1.75 13.23 -14.09
N MET A 119 -1.40 12.66 -15.25
CA MET A 119 -2.02 13.03 -16.53
C MET A 119 -3.49 12.57 -16.61
N ALA A 120 -3.83 11.46 -15.97
CA ALA A 120 -5.18 10.91 -15.98
C ALA A 120 -6.13 11.62 -15.01
N GLY A 121 -5.59 12.34 -14.01
CA GLY A 121 -6.39 12.92 -12.93
C GLY A 121 -7.11 11.85 -12.08
N GLN A 122 -6.56 10.64 -12.06
CA GLN A 122 -7.12 9.47 -11.38
C GLN A 122 -6.05 8.83 -10.52
N ALA A 123 -6.45 8.05 -9.51
CA ALA A 123 -5.49 7.33 -8.70
C ALA A 123 -4.78 6.24 -9.54
N PRO A 124 -3.60 5.78 -9.10
CA PRO A 124 -3.04 4.55 -9.62
C PRO A 124 -4.01 3.36 -9.46
N SER A 125 -4.03 2.44 -10.43
CA SER A 125 -4.97 1.30 -10.46
C SER A 125 -4.87 0.34 -9.27
N TRP A 126 -3.72 0.32 -8.59
CA TRP A 126 -3.52 -0.48 -7.37
C TRP A 126 -4.00 0.21 -6.09
N CYS A 127 -4.37 1.49 -6.17
CA CYS A 127 -4.87 2.24 -5.02
C CYS A 127 -6.39 2.18 -4.96
N TRP A 128 -6.92 2.02 -3.76
CA TRP A 128 -8.33 2.28 -3.52
C TRP A 128 -8.55 3.80 -3.44
N GLU A 129 -9.12 4.36 -4.50
CA GLU A 129 -9.48 5.79 -4.58
C GLU A 129 -10.79 6.09 -3.85
N MET A 130 -10.79 7.19 -3.07
CA MET A 130 -11.97 7.69 -2.39
C MET A 130 -11.84 9.17 -2.00
N SER A 131 -12.95 9.80 -1.63
CA SER A 131 -12.91 11.11 -0.97
C SER A 131 -12.47 10.94 0.49
N VAL A 132 -12.01 12.03 1.12
CA VAL A 132 -11.63 12.00 2.53
C VAL A 132 -12.77 11.57 3.47
N GLN A 133 -14.02 11.91 3.16
CA GLN A 133 -15.17 11.50 3.99
C GLN A 133 -15.38 9.99 3.93
N ARG A 134 -15.24 9.39 2.74
CA ARG A 134 -15.32 7.93 2.58
C ARG A 134 -14.13 7.25 3.22
N TYR A 135 -12.95 7.83 3.10
CA TYR A 135 -11.75 7.36 3.80
C TYR A 135 -12.00 7.27 5.30
N MET A 136 -12.49 8.38 5.87
CA MET A 136 -12.86 8.43 7.26
C MET A 136 -13.93 7.41 7.60
N TRP A 137 -14.99 7.27 6.80
CA TRP A 137 -16.01 6.25 7.03
C TRP A 137 -15.45 4.83 7.12
N HIS A 138 -14.54 4.46 6.22
CA HIS A 138 -13.95 3.11 6.17
C HIS A 138 -12.89 2.85 7.24
N PHE A 139 -12.15 3.87 7.67
CA PHE A 139 -10.97 3.72 8.53
C PHE A 139 -11.07 4.49 9.86
N SER A 140 -12.25 4.99 10.22
CA SER A 140 -12.51 5.83 11.42
C SER A 140 -12.31 5.13 12.76
N SER A 141 -11.87 3.88 12.83
CA SER A 141 -11.46 3.28 14.11
C SER A 141 -10.28 4.02 14.77
N GLY A 142 -9.68 5.01 14.11
CA GLY A 142 -8.61 5.87 14.64
C GLY A 142 -8.90 7.36 14.77
N TYR A 143 -10.14 7.85 14.65
CA TYR A 143 -10.41 9.30 14.82
C TYR A 143 -10.31 9.69 16.29
N LYS A 144 -9.11 10.08 16.70
CA LYS A 144 -8.86 10.61 18.04
C LYS A 144 -9.02 12.12 17.97
N TYR A 145 -10.00 12.64 18.68
CA TYR A 145 -10.03 14.06 19.03
C TYR A 145 -8.84 14.33 19.94
N VAL A 146 -8.02 15.31 19.58
CA VAL A 146 -6.87 15.77 20.37
C VAL A 146 -7.35 16.84 21.35
#